data_AF-A0A1H1GG21-F1
#
_entry.id   AF-A0A1H1GG21-F1
#
_cell.length_a   1.000
_cell.length_b   1.000
_cell.length_c   1.000
_cell.angle_alpha   90.00
_cell.angle_beta   90.00
_cell.angle_gamma   90.00
#
_symmetry.space_group_name_H-M   'P 1'
#
loop_
_entity.id
_entity.type
_entity.pdbx_description
1 polymer ?
#
loop_
_entity_poly.entity_id
_entity_poly.type
_entity_poly.pdbx_seq_one_letter_code
_entity_poly.pdbx_strand_id
1 'polypeptide(L)'
;MSGVAGPFYGWRMESLVVLGDRLFLAVTGALPLRLVVWPVRVLLAAAFVPSGAKKVLGQPFTQLPSSDPVGGFFAHLEAMPSVYWLVGISQLVAAVLLLVPWLTIVGALIYLPVSIGIVVVTWTLPFENTRFITAGMLVGVVFLLCWEWPRLRYLLLPRAVPSAADLAQ
;
A
#
# COMPACT_ATOMS: atom_id res chain seq x y z
N MET A 1 -1.42 -35.38 -21.36
CA MET A 1 -0.94 -34.03 -21.71
C MET A 1 -0.29 -33.45 -20.46
N SER A 2 1.03 -33.62 -20.37
CA SER A 2 1.85 -33.25 -19.21
C SER A 2 2.05 -31.74 -19.15
N GLY A 3 1.58 -31.12 -18.06
CA GLY A 3 1.83 -29.71 -17.77
C GLY A 3 3.30 -29.50 -17.44
N VAL A 4 4.05 -28.93 -18.37
CA VAL A 4 5.40 -28.41 -18.12
C VAL A 4 5.25 -27.09 -17.35
N ALA A 5 5.14 -27.19 -16.02
CA ALA A 5 5.50 -26.07 -15.15
C ALA A 5 7.02 -25.90 -15.25
N GLY A 6 7.48 -24.89 -16.00
CA GLY A 6 8.91 -24.68 -16.22
C GLY A 6 9.68 -24.44 -14.92
N PRO A 7 10.94 -24.92 -14.81
CA PRO A 7 11.75 -24.82 -13.59
C PRO A 7 12.07 -23.39 -13.13
N PHE A 8 11.80 -22.38 -13.96
CA PHE A 8 12.07 -20.98 -13.66
C PHE A 8 11.01 -20.31 -12.77
N TYR A 9 9.79 -20.84 -12.66
CA TYR A 9 8.74 -20.21 -11.85
C TYR A 9 8.78 -20.63 -10.37
N GLY A 10 9.19 -21.88 -10.08
CA GLY A 10 9.27 -22.42 -8.72
C GLY A 10 10.31 -21.72 -7.84
N TRP A 11 11.53 -21.52 -8.36
CA TRP A 11 12.64 -20.91 -7.60
C TRP A 11 12.36 -19.47 -7.12
N ARG A 12 11.63 -18.67 -7.91
CA ARG A 12 11.36 -17.27 -7.55
C ARG A 12 10.26 -17.14 -6.50
N MET A 13 9.23 -17.98 -6.58
CA MET A 13 8.13 -17.99 -5.59
C MET A 13 8.64 -18.45 -4.22
N GLU A 14 9.43 -19.52 -4.16
CA GLU A 14 10.00 -20.02 -2.90
C GLU A 14 10.90 -18.96 -2.24
N SER A 15 11.71 -18.25 -3.03
CA SER A 15 12.58 -17.17 -2.53
C SER A 15 11.77 -16.00 -1.93
N LEU A 16 10.67 -15.62 -2.56
CA LEU A 16 9.78 -14.55 -2.06
C LEU A 16 9.06 -14.95 -0.78
N VAL A 17 8.64 -16.23 -0.67
CA VAL A 17 7.99 -16.75 0.54
C VAL A 17 8.97 -16.77 1.71
N VAL A 18 10.19 -17.28 1.50
CA VAL A 18 11.24 -17.30 2.52
C VAL A 18 11.63 -15.89 2.95
N LEU A 19 11.70 -14.93 2.02
CA LEU A 19 11.95 -13.52 2.34
C LEU A 19 10.82 -12.94 3.19
N GLY A 20 9.56 -13.19 2.82
CA GLY A 20 8.39 -12.75 3.58
C GLY A 20 8.38 -13.31 5.00
N ASP A 21 8.69 -14.59 5.16
CA ASP A 21 8.78 -15.23 6.48
C ASP A 21 9.91 -14.63 7.33
N ARG A 22 11.07 -14.33 6.74
CA ARG A 22 12.18 -13.65 7.43
C ARG A 22 11.79 -12.23 7.88
N LEU A 23 11.14 -11.47 7.02
CA LEU A 23 10.67 -10.12 7.33
C LEU A 23 9.60 -10.14 8.43
N PHE A 24 8.67 -11.08 8.35
CA PHE A 24 7.67 -11.30 9.39
C PHE A 24 8.30 -11.62 10.74
N LEU A 25 9.27 -12.53 10.78
CA LEU A 25 9.97 -12.90 12.02
C LEU A 25 10.78 -11.73 12.59
N ALA A 26 11.47 -10.97 11.73
CA ALA A 26 12.21 -9.78 12.13
C ALA A 26 11.29 -8.72 12.75
N VAL A 27 10.09 -8.56 12.20
CA VAL A 27 9.11 -7.57 12.64
C VAL A 27 8.33 -8.02 13.89
N THR A 28 8.04 -9.32 14.05
CA THR A 28 7.20 -9.83 15.15
C THR A 28 7.97 -10.30 16.39
N GLY A 29 9.29 -10.48 16.27
CA GLY A 29 10.15 -10.95 17.36
C GLY A 29 10.37 -9.95 18.50
N ALA A 30 10.04 -8.66 18.31
CA ALA A 30 10.22 -7.64 19.33
C ALA A 30 8.86 -7.10 19.83
N LEU A 31 8.63 -7.19 21.15
CA LEU A 31 7.47 -6.58 21.83
C LEU A 31 7.20 -5.11 21.46
N PRO A 32 8.21 -4.20 21.33
CA PRO A 32 7.95 -2.82 20.92
C PRO A 32 7.33 -2.70 19.53
N LEU A 33 7.65 -3.59 18.58
CA LEU A 33 7.10 -3.51 17.22
C LEU A 33 5.60 -3.79 17.19
N ARG A 34 5.08 -4.62 18.12
CA ARG A 34 3.63 -4.83 18.31
C ARG A 34 2.90 -3.54 18.70
N LEU A 35 3.53 -2.73 19.56
CA LEU A 35 2.97 -1.46 20.02
C LEU A 35 3.01 -0.38 18.94
N VAL A 36 3.96 -0.47 18.00
CA VAL A 36 4.14 0.50 16.91
C VAL A 36 3.13 0.31 15.77
N VAL A 37 2.53 -0.87 15.62
CA VAL A 37 1.54 -1.15 14.55
C VAL A 37 0.36 -0.17 14.57
N TRP A 38 -0.24 0.06 15.73
CA TRP A 38 -1.40 0.95 15.86
C TRP A 38 -1.05 2.42 15.54
N PRO A 39 -0.01 3.01 16.14
CA PRO A 39 0.49 4.33 15.75
C PRO A 39 0.75 4.48 14.26
N VAL A 40 1.40 3.48 13.62
CA VAL A 40 1.64 3.51 12.17
C VAL A 40 0.33 3.56 11.39
N ARG A 41 -0.66 2.73 11.75
CA ARG A 41 -1.99 2.75 11.11
C ARG A 41 -2.66 4.13 11.23
N VAL A 42 -2.61 4.73 12.41
CA VAL A 42 -3.18 6.06 12.66
C VAL A 42 -2.44 7.14 11.87
N LEU A 43 -1.11 7.13 11.84
CA LEU A 43 -0.31 8.11 11.11
C LEU A 43 -0.52 8.01 9.60
N LEU A 44 -0.57 6.79 9.04
CA LEU A 44 -0.87 6.58 7.62
C LEU A 44 -2.28 7.06 7.27
N ALA A 45 -3.29 6.73 8.10
CA ALA A 45 -4.64 7.25 7.91
C ALA A 45 -4.67 8.79 7.97
N ALA A 46 -4.01 9.39 8.96
CA ALA A 46 -3.93 10.83 9.12
C ALA A 46 -3.23 11.53 7.94
N ALA A 47 -2.29 10.88 7.25
CA ALA A 47 -1.66 11.43 6.05
C ALA A 47 -2.61 11.43 4.84
N PHE A 48 -3.44 10.40 4.70
CA PHE A 48 -4.35 10.24 3.55
C PHE A 48 -5.68 10.97 3.71
N VAL A 49 -6.22 11.13 4.93
CA VAL A 49 -7.51 11.80 5.16
C VAL A 49 -7.56 13.24 4.61
N PRO A 50 -6.67 14.17 4.99
CA PRO A 50 -6.75 15.56 4.50
C PRO A 50 -6.47 15.63 2.99
N SER A 51 -5.50 14.85 2.52
CA SER A 51 -5.12 14.76 1.10
C SER A 51 -6.25 14.24 0.22
N GLY A 52 -6.96 13.21 0.67
CA GLY A 52 -8.08 12.60 -0.03
C GLY A 52 -9.33 13.47 0.02
N ALA A 53 -9.63 14.07 1.18
CA ALA A 53 -10.78 14.95 1.35
C ALA A 53 -10.76 16.14 0.38
N LYS A 54 -9.61 16.80 0.22
CA LYS A 54 -9.44 17.88 -0.77
C LYS A 54 -9.85 17.45 -2.18
N LYS A 55 -9.41 16.25 -2.60
CA LYS A 55 -9.69 15.72 -3.94
C LYS A 55 -11.15 15.33 -4.16
N VAL A 56 -11.77 14.71 -3.15
CA VAL A 56 -13.18 14.33 -3.20
C VAL A 56 -14.09 15.55 -3.23
N LEU A 57 -13.72 16.61 -2.49
CA LEU A 57 -14.44 17.89 -2.48
C LEU A 57 -14.15 18.77 -3.71
N GLY A 58 -13.30 18.32 -4.65
CA GLY A 58 -12.91 19.11 -5.82
C GLY A 58 -12.17 20.40 -5.47
N GLN A 59 -11.53 20.46 -4.30
CA GLN A 59 -10.76 21.62 -3.88
C GLN A 59 -9.33 21.55 -4.40
N PRO A 60 -8.67 22.71 -4.62
CA PRO A 60 -7.27 22.76 -4.97
C PRO A 60 -6.40 22.05 -3.92
N PHE A 61 -5.48 21.20 -4.38
CA PHE A 61 -4.55 20.52 -3.49
C PHE A 61 -3.50 21.48 -2.92
N THR A 62 -3.10 22.48 -3.71
CA THR A 62 -2.10 23.49 -3.37
C THR A 62 -2.60 24.89 -3.73
N GLN A 63 -1.98 25.91 -3.13
CA GLN A 63 -2.21 27.32 -3.46
C GLN A 63 -1.10 27.88 -4.37
N LEU A 64 -0.14 27.03 -4.77
CA LEU A 64 0.93 27.42 -5.68
C LEU A 64 0.37 27.75 -7.06
N PRO A 65 0.89 28.78 -7.74
CA PRO A 65 0.46 29.14 -9.09
C PRO A 65 0.83 28.05 -10.09
N SER A 66 0.10 27.96 -11.21
CA SER A 66 0.36 26.96 -12.26
C SER A 66 1.73 27.13 -12.96
N SER A 67 2.39 28.28 -12.79
CA SER A 67 3.76 28.52 -13.26
C SER A 67 4.82 27.81 -12.42
N ASP A 68 4.49 27.47 -11.17
CA ASP A 68 5.35 26.64 -10.34
C ASP A 68 5.24 25.17 -10.78
N PRO A 69 6.33 24.38 -10.84
CA PRO A 69 6.27 22.98 -11.28
C PRO A 69 5.29 22.12 -10.48
N VAL A 70 5.17 22.36 -9.17
CA VAL A 70 4.21 21.65 -8.30
C VAL A 70 2.80 22.15 -8.57
N GLY A 71 2.60 23.47 -8.59
CA GLY A 71 1.28 24.06 -8.87
C GLY A 71 0.73 23.63 -10.24
N GLY A 72 1.58 23.64 -11.26
CA GLY A 72 1.27 23.18 -12.61
C GLY A 72 0.84 21.71 -12.63
N PHE A 73 1.57 20.81 -11.96
CA PHE A 73 1.19 19.40 -11.89
C PHE A 73 -0.21 19.20 -11.30
N PHE A 74 -0.52 19.84 -10.16
CA PHE A 74 -1.82 19.70 -9.52
C PHE A 74 -2.94 20.37 -10.32
N ALA A 75 -2.68 21.49 -11.00
CA ALA A 75 -3.65 22.10 -11.90
C ALA A 75 -4.05 21.16 -13.05
N HIS A 76 -3.10 20.43 -13.64
CA HIS A 76 -3.40 19.44 -14.68
C HIS A 76 -4.16 18.23 -14.11
N LEU A 77 -3.81 17.78 -12.91
CA LEU A 77 -4.50 16.67 -12.25
C LEU A 77 -5.95 17.05 -11.89
N GLU A 78 -6.17 18.26 -11.39
CA GLU A 78 -7.50 18.82 -11.08
C GLU A 78 -8.36 18.99 -12.33
N ALA A 79 -7.75 19.31 -13.47
CA ALA A 79 -8.42 19.33 -14.77
C ALA A 79 -8.90 17.95 -15.26
N MET A 80 -8.49 16.85 -14.59
CA MET A 80 -8.96 15.48 -14.81
C MET A 80 -9.86 15.02 -13.66
N PRO A 81 -11.11 15.53 -13.55
CA PRO A 81 -11.93 15.40 -12.34
C PRO A 81 -12.19 13.94 -11.93
N SER A 82 -12.39 13.03 -12.90
CA SER A 82 -12.60 11.61 -12.62
C SER A 82 -11.38 10.95 -11.98
N VAL A 83 -10.18 11.27 -12.45
CA VAL A 83 -8.92 10.74 -11.90
C VAL A 83 -8.64 11.38 -10.54
N TYR A 84 -8.80 12.69 -10.44
CA TYR A 84 -8.59 13.43 -9.18
C TYR A 84 -9.47 12.87 -8.06
N TRP A 85 -10.76 12.68 -8.36
CA TRP A 85 -11.73 12.11 -7.44
C TRP A 85 -11.45 10.64 -7.11
N LEU A 86 -11.08 9.81 -8.10
CA LEU A 86 -10.71 8.40 -7.89
C LEU A 86 -9.52 8.25 -6.94
N VAL A 87 -8.46 9.06 -7.12
CA VAL A 87 -7.32 9.09 -6.20
C VAL A 87 -7.77 9.51 -4.80
N GLY A 88 -8.62 10.54 -4.71
CA GLY A 88 -9.18 11.01 -3.44
C GLY A 88 -9.93 9.93 -2.68
N ILE A 89 -10.84 9.23 -3.33
CA ILE A 89 -11.60 8.14 -2.72
C ILE A 89 -10.69 6.97 -2.34
N SER A 90 -9.75 6.61 -3.20
CA SER A 90 -8.79 5.54 -2.89
C SER A 90 -8.00 5.86 -1.62
N GLN A 91 -7.61 7.13 -1.43
CA GLN A 91 -6.95 7.59 -0.21
C GLN A 91 -7.85 7.47 1.03
N LEU A 92 -9.10 7.95 0.95
CA LEU A 92 -10.04 7.91 2.08
C LEU A 92 -10.45 6.48 2.45
N VAL A 93 -10.74 5.64 1.46
CA VAL A 93 -11.08 4.23 1.68
C VAL A 93 -9.90 3.51 2.32
N ALA A 94 -8.67 3.67 1.80
CA ALA A 94 -7.49 3.08 2.41
C ALA A 94 -7.30 3.52 3.86
N ALA A 95 -7.49 4.82 4.16
CA ALA A 95 -7.36 5.35 5.52
C ALA A 95 -8.39 4.73 6.49
N VAL A 96 -9.66 4.62 6.10
CA VAL A 96 -10.70 3.99 6.92
C VAL A 96 -10.41 2.52 7.14
N LEU A 97 -10.09 1.77 6.08
CA LEU A 97 -9.79 0.34 6.17
C LEU A 97 -8.56 0.05 7.03
N LEU A 98 -7.54 0.93 6.98
CA LEU A 98 -6.37 0.82 7.86
C LEU A 98 -6.71 0.98 9.33
N LEU A 99 -7.76 1.72 9.72
CA LEU A 99 -8.18 1.87 11.13
C LEU A 99 -9.03 0.70 11.62
N VAL A 100 -9.69 -0.01 10.71
CA VAL A 100 -10.50 -1.20 11.02
C VAL A 100 -9.60 -2.46 11.11
N PRO A 101 -9.40 -3.08 12.30
CA PRO A 101 -8.37 -4.10 12.49
C PRO A 101 -8.43 -5.29 11.54
N TRP A 102 -9.63 -5.77 11.19
CA TRP A 102 -9.82 -6.91 10.30
C TRP A 102 -9.70 -6.57 8.81
N LEU A 103 -9.70 -5.28 8.44
CA LEU A 103 -9.57 -4.81 7.05
C LEU A 103 -8.19 -4.21 6.75
N THR A 104 -7.27 -4.23 7.72
CA THR A 104 -5.94 -3.62 7.61
C THR A 104 -5.20 -4.08 6.35
N ILE A 105 -5.27 -5.37 6.00
CA ILE A 105 -4.61 -5.89 4.81
C ILE A 105 -5.15 -5.28 3.51
N VAL A 106 -6.48 -5.14 3.40
CA VAL A 106 -7.12 -4.54 2.22
C VAL A 106 -6.79 -3.06 2.15
N GLY A 107 -6.83 -2.36 3.29
CA GLY A 107 -6.41 -0.97 3.39
C GLY A 107 -4.96 -0.78 2.94
N ALA A 108 -4.04 -1.61 3.42
CA ALA A 108 -2.62 -1.55 3.05
C ALA A 108 -2.37 -1.84 1.57
N LEU A 109 -3.10 -2.80 0.97
CA LEU A 109 -3.02 -3.12 -0.45
C LEU A 109 -3.51 -1.97 -1.35
N ILE A 110 -4.53 -1.22 -0.94
CA ILE A 110 -4.98 -0.02 -1.65
C ILE A 110 -4.01 1.14 -1.41
N TYR A 111 -3.52 1.28 -0.19
CA TYR A 111 -2.60 2.36 0.20
C TYR A 111 -1.29 2.30 -0.57
N LEU A 112 -0.72 1.10 -0.74
CA LEU A 112 0.59 0.89 -1.36
C LEU A 112 0.73 1.53 -2.76
N PRO A 113 -0.08 1.20 -3.78
CA PRO A 113 0.06 1.78 -5.12
C PRO A 113 -0.14 3.29 -5.13
N VAL A 114 -1.08 3.81 -4.32
CA VAL A 114 -1.31 5.25 -4.18
C VAL A 114 -0.08 5.93 -3.57
N SER A 115 0.50 5.35 -2.52
CA SER A 115 1.70 5.87 -1.86
C SER A 115 2.91 5.85 -2.78
N ILE A 116 3.07 4.83 -3.63
CA ILE A 116 4.13 4.77 -4.64
C ILE A 116 3.99 5.94 -5.62
N GLY A 117 2.77 6.19 -6.14
CA GLY A 117 2.52 7.32 -7.03
C GLY A 117 2.87 8.66 -6.38
N ILE A 118 2.50 8.85 -5.11
CA ILE A 118 2.83 10.06 -4.35
C ILE A 118 4.36 10.21 -4.18
N VAL A 119 5.06 9.13 -3.82
CA VAL A 119 6.53 9.14 -3.71
C VAL A 119 7.16 9.57 -5.04
N VAL A 120 6.75 8.96 -6.16
CA VAL A 120 7.25 9.34 -7.48
C VAL A 120 7.06 10.84 -7.73
N VAL A 121 5.86 11.39 -7.53
CA VAL A 121 5.58 12.83 -7.73
C VAL A 121 6.44 13.71 -6.82
N THR A 122 6.56 13.37 -5.54
CA THR A 122 7.35 14.17 -4.58
C THR A 122 8.85 14.12 -4.81
N TRP A 123 9.37 13.04 -5.38
CA TRP A 123 10.78 12.94 -5.77
C TRP A 123 11.09 13.59 -7.11
N THR A 124 10.13 13.64 -8.03
CA THR A 124 10.33 14.28 -9.34
C THR A 124 10.17 15.80 -9.30
N LEU A 125 9.30 16.31 -8.42
CA LEU A 125 9.01 17.73 -8.27
C LEU A 125 9.71 18.33 -7.03
N PRO A 126 9.88 19.67 -6.95
CA PRO A 126 10.56 20.34 -5.82
C PRO A 126 9.74 20.38 -4.52
N PHE A 127 9.33 19.20 -4.02
CA PHE A 127 8.70 19.02 -2.72
C PHE A 127 9.76 18.86 -1.63
N GLU A 128 10.24 19.94 -1.00
CA GLU A 128 11.35 19.84 -0.03
C GLU A 128 11.08 18.89 1.15
N ASN A 129 10.26 19.32 2.12
CA ASN A 129 10.02 18.54 3.34
C ASN A 129 9.07 17.35 3.12
N THR A 130 8.18 17.45 2.13
CA THR A 130 7.13 16.45 1.88
C THR A 130 7.71 15.12 1.39
N ARG A 131 8.88 15.11 0.73
CA ARG A 131 9.58 13.88 0.31
C ARG A 131 9.79 12.92 1.48
N PHE A 132 10.35 13.40 2.58
CA PHE A 132 10.64 12.52 3.73
C PHE A 132 9.37 11.94 4.36
N ILE A 133 8.30 12.74 4.38
CA ILE A 133 6.98 12.30 4.87
C ILE A 133 6.43 11.18 3.96
N THR A 134 6.47 11.36 2.64
CA THR A 134 5.91 10.38 1.70
C THR A 134 6.73 9.10 1.59
N ALA A 135 8.05 9.15 1.73
CA ALA A 135 8.84 7.93 1.95
C ALA A 135 8.49 7.23 3.27
N GLY A 136 8.34 8.00 4.36
CA GLY A 136 7.91 7.45 5.64
C GLY A 136 6.57 6.71 5.54
N MET A 137 5.63 7.28 4.76
CA MET A 137 4.34 6.63 4.46
C MET A 137 4.52 5.32 3.69
N LEU A 138 5.40 5.29 2.67
CA LEU A 138 5.68 4.10 1.89
C LEU A 138 6.33 3.00 2.74
N VAL A 139 7.32 3.36 3.57
CA VAL A 139 7.95 2.44 4.51
C VAL A 139 6.93 1.93 5.53
N GLY A 140 6.07 2.80 6.05
CA GLY A 140 5.03 2.44 7.00
C GLY A 140 4.03 1.42 6.44
N VAL A 141 3.57 1.59 5.20
CA VAL A 141 2.65 0.63 4.58
C VAL A 141 3.34 -0.70 4.25
N VAL A 142 4.60 -0.68 3.81
CA VAL A 142 5.39 -1.90 3.60
C VAL A 142 5.58 -2.66 4.91
N PHE A 143 5.88 -1.95 5.99
CA PHE A 143 5.94 -2.52 7.34
C PHE A 143 4.61 -3.20 7.74
N LEU A 144 3.46 -2.57 7.49
CA LEU A 144 2.16 -3.17 7.76
C LEU A 144 1.89 -4.42 6.90
N LEU A 145 2.32 -4.44 5.64
CA LEU A 145 2.19 -5.63 4.79
C LEU A 145 3.09 -6.77 5.27
N CYS A 146 4.31 -6.48 5.74
CA CYS A 146 5.17 -7.45 6.39
C CYS A 146 4.57 -7.97 7.71
N TRP A 147 3.93 -7.09 8.49
CA TRP A 147 3.21 -7.46 9.72
C TRP A 147 2.05 -8.43 9.43
N GLU A 148 1.27 -8.15 8.40
CA GLU A 148 0.12 -8.96 7.97
C GLU A 148 0.53 -10.13 7.05
N TRP A 149 1.82 -10.42 6.90
CA TRP A 149 2.34 -11.49 6.04
C TRP A 149 1.65 -12.86 6.25
N PRO A 150 1.36 -13.32 7.48
CA PRO A 150 0.65 -14.58 7.68
C PRO A 150 -0.73 -14.61 7.06
N ARG A 151 -1.42 -13.47 6.93
CA ARG A 151 -2.70 -13.36 6.24
C ARG A 151 -2.51 -13.17 4.74
N LEU A 152 -1.52 -12.38 4.34
CA LEU A 152 -1.21 -12.11 2.93
C LEU A 152 -0.77 -13.37 2.18
N ARG A 153 0.03 -14.24 2.82
CA ARG A 153 0.43 -15.53 2.22
C ARG A 153 -0.76 -16.42 1.88
N TYR A 154 -1.84 -16.41 2.67
CA TYR A 154 -3.04 -17.20 2.38
C TYR A 154 -3.82 -16.64 1.19
N LEU A 155 -3.76 -15.32 0.97
CA LEU A 155 -4.39 -14.68 -0.18
C LEU A 155 -3.58 -14.92 -1.48
N LEU A 156 -2.25 -14.91 -1.39
CA LEU A 156 -1.35 -15.05 -2.54
C LEU A 156 -1.05 -16.50 -2.93
N LEU A 157 -1.15 -17.45 -1.99
CA LEU A 157 -0.90 -18.87 -2.21
C LEU A 157 -2.19 -19.65 -1.91
N PRO A 158 -3.10 -19.80 -2.90
CA PRO A 158 -4.25 -20.68 -2.74
C PRO A 158 -3.75 -22.08 -2.39
N ARG A 159 -4.24 -22.67 -1.30
CA ARG A 159 -4.02 -24.11 -1.08
C ARG A 159 -4.60 -24.86 -2.27
N ALA A 160 -3.84 -25.80 -2.81
CA ALA A 160 -4.43 -26.80 -3.69
C ALA A 160 -5.61 -27.43 -2.93
N VAL A 161 -6.81 -27.32 -3.49
CA VAL A 161 -7.98 -28.03 -2.97
C VAL A 161 -7.65 -29.52 -3.09
N PRO A 162 -7.72 -30.32 -2.02
CA PRO A 162 -7.49 -31.76 -2.10
C PRO A 162 -8.37 -32.33 -3.21
N SER A 163 -7.78 -33.08 -4.14
CA SER A 163 -8.57 -33.69 -5.21
C SER A 163 -9.49 -34.75 -4.60
N ALA A 164 -10.60 -35.08 -5.27
CA ALA A 164 -11.50 -36.14 -4.80
C ALA A 164 -10.78 -37.50 -4.61
N ALA A 165 -9.63 -37.71 -5.26
CA ALA A 165 -8.80 -38.89 -5.09
C ALA A 165 -8.03 -38.90 -3.75
N ASP A 166 -7.71 -37.73 -3.20
CA ASP A 166 -7.02 -37.58 -1.90
C ASP A 166 -7.98 -37.76 -0.71
N LEU A 167 -9.29 -37.62 -0.96
CA LEU A 167 -10.36 -37.83 0.05
C LEU A 167 -10.90 -39.26 0.07
N ALA A 168 -10.46 -40.10 -0.88
CA ALA A 168 -10.89 -41.50 -1.02
C ALA A 168 -9.85 -42.50 -0.48
N GLN A 169 -8.74 -42.02 0.09
CA GLN A 169 -7.72 -42.78 0.83
C GLN A 169 -7.90 -42.57 2.32
#